data_AF-A0A1L5KQ27-F1
#
_entry.id   AF-A0A1L5KQ27-F1
#
_cell.length_a   1.000
_cell.length_b   1.000
_cell.length_c   1.000
_cell.angle_alpha   90.00
_cell.angle_beta   90.00
_cell.angle_gamma   90.00
#
_symmetry.space_group_name_H-M   'P 1'
#
loop_
_entity.id
_entity.type
_entity.pdbx_description
1 polymer ?
#
loop_
_entity_poly.entity_id
_entity_poly.type
_entity_poly.pdbx_seq_one_letter_code
_entity_poly.pdbx_strand_id
1 'polypeptide(L)'
;MTKRGRLTVAASFCQLEKANDKREGKRENRMEVKKKTKKGIFHIVFSRTALVFLLLIFQVVLLFEMFTSLVKYAPVMYLLLLILGSAVVIYIINRKENPAFKMSWILFVMAIPIVGMLFYLFTRVQIGTRFIGKRLQDLSLETKPYMEQDEEIIEDLRVSKPANANLAHYMSRQAGYPIKRNTSVKYFPLGEDKFEQLKTELRQAKKFIFMEYFIVEQGIMWDSILEILEEKVKEGVEVRFMYDGMCCIALLPYHYPETLQEKGIKCKMFSPIKPILSTHQNNRDHRKICVIDGHTAFTGGINLADEYINQKERFGHWKDTAVMIKGDAVQNFTIMFLQMWNVTEHQKEDYEKYLTPVQEELHRELGYVLPYGDSPFDNENIGEQVYLHILNHAKKYVHIMTPYLILDNEMVTNLTYAAKSGIEVIIIMTV
;
A
#
# COMPACT_ATOMS: atom_id res chain seq x y z
N MET A 1 -45.21 92.57 78.96
CA MET A 1 -45.26 91.11 79.26
C MET A 1 -45.78 90.37 78.02
N THR A 2 -45.54 89.05 77.96
CA THR A 2 -46.19 88.04 77.09
C THR A 2 -45.76 87.88 75.60
N LYS A 3 -44.95 86.83 75.40
CA LYS A 3 -45.11 85.75 74.39
C LYS A 3 -45.11 86.05 72.87
N ARG A 4 -44.70 87.22 72.36
CA ARG A 4 -44.55 87.44 70.89
C ARG A 4 -43.12 87.55 70.33
N GLY A 5 -42.08 87.59 71.17
CA GLY A 5 -40.68 87.72 70.74
C GLY A 5 -39.86 86.42 70.67
N ARG A 6 -40.40 85.25 71.06
CA ARG A 6 -39.67 83.97 71.07
C ARG A 6 -40.00 83.00 69.92
N LEU A 7 -41.07 83.24 69.14
CA LEU A 7 -41.45 82.34 68.05
C LEU A 7 -40.83 82.69 66.69
N THR A 8 -40.43 83.94 66.44
CA THR A 8 -39.92 84.35 65.12
C THR A 8 -38.44 83.98 64.91
N VAL A 9 -37.63 83.93 65.97
CA VAL A 9 -36.21 83.53 65.89
C VAL A 9 -36.04 82.01 65.78
N ALA A 10 -36.91 81.23 66.43
CA ALA A 10 -36.89 79.76 66.36
C ALA A 10 -37.31 79.22 64.99
N ALA A 11 -38.26 79.87 64.30
CA ALA A 11 -38.68 79.49 62.96
C ALA A 11 -37.59 79.74 61.89
N SER A 12 -36.83 80.83 62.03
CA SER A 12 -35.76 81.19 61.08
C SER A 12 -34.51 80.30 61.25
N PHE A 13 -34.17 79.92 62.47
CA PHE A 13 -33.08 78.97 62.74
C PHE A 13 -33.41 77.55 62.25
N CYS A 14 -34.64 77.07 62.47
CA CYS A 14 -35.08 75.75 62.00
C CYS A 14 -35.12 75.66 60.45
N GLN A 15 -35.39 76.76 59.75
CA GLN A 15 -35.33 76.80 58.28
C GLN A 15 -33.89 76.83 57.73
N LEU A 16 -32.96 77.52 58.40
CA LEU A 16 -31.55 77.54 58.03
C LEU A 16 -30.87 76.18 58.27
N GLU A 17 -31.18 75.52 59.39
CA GLU A 17 -30.64 74.20 59.73
C GLU A 17 -31.16 73.13 58.74
N LYS A 18 -32.46 73.13 58.41
CA LYS A 18 -33.03 72.24 57.38
C LYS A 18 -32.50 72.51 55.96
N ALA A 19 -32.08 73.73 55.66
CA ALA A 19 -31.49 74.08 54.37
C ALA A 19 -30.02 73.64 54.26
N ASN A 20 -29.27 73.67 55.38
CA ASN A 20 -27.89 73.20 55.43
C ASN A 20 -27.82 71.67 55.40
N ASP A 21 -28.69 71.00 56.14
CA ASP A 21 -28.79 69.53 56.19
C ASP A 21 -29.19 68.93 54.82
N LYS A 22 -30.08 69.62 54.08
CA LYS A 22 -30.40 69.28 52.67
C LYS A 22 -29.24 69.52 51.71
N ARG A 23 -28.36 70.50 51.97
CA ARG A 23 -27.18 70.77 51.13
C ARG A 23 -26.07 69.77 51.39
N GLU A 24 -25.82 69.41 52.65
CA GLU A 24 -24.86 68.37 53.02
C GLU A 24 -25.31 66.99 52.53
N GLY A 25 -26.57 66.61 52.74
CA GLY A 25 -27.12 65.36 52.19
C GLY A 25 -27.08 65.28 50.66
N LYS A 26 -27.28 66.40 49.93
CA LYS A 26 -27.08 66.43 48.46
C LYS A 26 -25.62 66.31 48.06
N ARG A 27 -24.68 66.81 48.87
CA ARG A 27 -23.23 66.78 48.59
C ARG A 27 -22.64 65.40 48.88
N GLU A 28 -23.06 64.77 49.98
CA GLU A 28 -22.74 63.39 50.33
C GLU A 28 -23.31 62.41 49.31
N ASN A 29 -24.58 62.54 48.94
CA ASN A 29 -25.20 61.67 47.92
C ASN A 29 -24.51 61.83 46.54
N ARG A 30 -24.08 63.06 46.15
CA ARG A 30 -23.25 63.26 44.94
C ARG A 30 -21.87 62.59 45.04
N MET A 31 -21.22 62.64 46.20
CA MET A 31 -19.94 61.98 46.42
C MET A 31 -20.07 60.46 46.47
N GLU A 32 -21.15 59.94 47.03
CA GLU A 32 -21.44 58.51 47.11
C GLU A 32 -21.81 57.93 45.74
N VAL A 33 -22.62 58.64 44.95
CA VAL A 33 -22.89 58.30 43.54
C VAL A 33 -21.59 58.30 42.75
N LYS A 34 -20.76 59.37 42.83
CA LYS A 34 -19.45 59.39 42.14
C LYS A 34 -18.52 58.25 42.58
N LYS A 35 -18.51 57.86 43.86
CA LYS A 35 -17.74 56.70 44.36
C LYS A 35 -18.31 55.36 43.86
N LYS A 36 -19.64 55.19 43.83
CA LYS A 36 -20.31 54.00 43.27
C LYS A 36 -20.10 53.87 41.76
N THR A 37 -20.19 54.97 41.00
CA THR A 37 -19.90 54.97 39.55
C THR A 37 -18.42 54.65 39.29
N LYS A 38 -17.48 55.23 40.06
CA LYS A 38 -16.07 54.88 39.95
C LYS A 38 -15.80 53.41 40.30
N LYS A 39 -16.38 52.87 41.37
CA LYS A 39 -16.24 51.45 41.74
C LYS A 39 -16.87 50.51 40.71
N GLY A 40 -18.03 50.85 40.13
CA GLY A 40 -18.68 50.07 39.08
C GLY A 40 -17.89 50.05 37.77
N ILE A 41 -17.34 51.20 37.35
CA ILE A 41 -16.44 51.29 36.19
C ILE A 41 -15.16 50.49 36.45
N PHE A 42 -14.58 50.57 37.66
CA PHE A 42 -13.41 49.77 38.03
C PHE A 42 -13.71 48.27 38.01
N HIS A 43 -14.89 47.85 38.46
CA HIS A 43 -15.28 46.45 38.45
C HIS A 43 -15.54 45.92 37.03
N ILE A 44 -15.98 46.77 36.10
CA ILE A 44 -16.12 46.44 34.67
C ILE A 44 -14.74 46.34 34.01
N VAL A 45 -13.83 47.29 34.25
CA VAL A 45 -12.46 47.27 33.70
C VAL A 45 -11.64 46.07 34.20
N PHE A 46 -11.89 45.61 35.43
CA PHE A 46 -11.29 44.38 36.01
C PHE A 46 -12.23 43.16 35.97
N SER A 47 -13.30 43.20 35.19
CA SER A 47 -14.18 42.05 35.02
C SER A 47 -13.63 41.08 33.98
N ARG A 48 -14.04 39.82 34.08
CA ARG A 48 -13.77 38.79 33.06
C ARG A 48 -14.25 39.22 31.67
N THR A 49 -15.28 40.07 31.56
CA THR A 49 -15.77 40.56 30.26
C THR A 49 -14.84 41.57 29.62
N ALA A 50 -14.27 42.52 30.38
CA ALA A 50 -13.26 43.45 29.84
C ALA A 50 -11.99 42.73 29.36
N LEU A 51 -11.56 41.67 30.06
CA LEU A 51 -10.45 40.83 29.63
C LEU A 51 -10.76 40.14 28.28
N VAL A 52 -11.97 39.58 28.13
CA VAL A 52 -12.42 38.97 26.86
C VAL A 52 -12.45 40.00 25.73
N PHE A 53 -12.97 41.20 25.96
CA PHE A 53 -12.94 42.28 24.95
C PHE A 53 -11.51 42.67 24.56
N LEU A 54 -10.59 42.75 25.51
CA LEU A 54 -9.17 43.04 25.24
C LEU A 54 -8.50 41.91 24.44
N LEU A 55 -8.78 40.65 24.76
CA LEU A 55 -8.30 39.49 24.00
C LEU A 55 -8.88 39.47 22.58
N LEU A 56 -10.14 39.86 22.39
CA LEU A 56 -10.75 39.98 21.06
C LEU A 56 -10.10 41.10 20.23
N ILE A 57 -9.85 42.27 20.84
CA ILE A 57 -9.12 43.36 20.16
C ILE A 57 -7.71 42.91 19.79
N PHE A 58 -7.01 42.25 20.72
CA PHE A 58 -5.69 41.68 20.46
C PHE A 58 -5.72 40.66 19.33
N GLN A 59 -6.74 39.79 19.29
CA GLN A 59 -6.94 38.83 18.20
C GLN A 59 -7.18 39.54 16.86
N VAL A 60 -7.98 40.60 16.81
CA VAL A 60 -8.21 41.39 15.59
C VAL A 60 -6.92 42.04 15.11
N VAL A 61 -6.13 42.62 16.02
CA VAL A 61 -4.82 43.20 15.69
C VAL A 61 -3.86 42.14 15.15
N LEU A 62 -3.80 40.96 15.79
CA LEU A 62 -2.99 39.84 15.30
C LEU A 62 -3.43 39.39 13.90
N LEU A 63 -4.73 39.24 13.65
CA LEU A 63 -5.25 38.85 12.34
C LEU A 63 -4.92 39.91 11.28
N PHE A 64 -5.01 41.18 11.62
CA PHE A 64 -4.66 42.28 10.72
C PHE A 64 -3.16 42.28 10.39
N GLU A 65 -2.28 42.15 11.40
CA GLU A 65 -0.83 42.05 11.21
C GLU A 65 -0.41 40.81 10.42
N MET A 66 -1.08 39.67 10.66
CA MET A 66 -0.87 38.46 9.85
C MET A 66 -1.27 38.70 8.40
N PHE A 67 -2.41 39.36 8.15
CA PHE A 67 -2.89 39.66 6.80
C PHE A 67 -1.95 40.63 6.07
N THR A 68 -1.55 41.73 6.70
CA THR A 68 -0.61 42.70 6.10
C THR A 68 0.75 42.07 5.83
N SER A 69 1.25 41.24 6.74
CA SER A 69 2.48 40.46 6.56
C SER A 69 2.35 39.48 5.39
N LEU A 70 1.25 38.75 5.29
CA LEU A 70 1.00 37.82 4.20
C LEU A 70 0.98 38.54 2.84
N VAL A 71 0.29 39.68 2.74
CA VAL A 71 0.26 40.48 1.51
C VAL A 71 1.66 41.02 1.16
N LYS A 72 2.41 41.50 2.16
CA LYS A 72 3.78 42.01 1.97
C LYS A 72 4.73 40.95 1.43
N TYR A 73 4.64 39.72 1.92
CA TYR A 73 5.54 38.62 1.51
C TYR A 73 4.98 37.74 0.38
N ALA A 74 3.71 37.91 0.00
CA ALA A 74 3.07 37.12 -1.05
C ALA A 74 3.84 37.10 -2.39
N PRO A 75 4.40 38.22 -2.90
CA PRO A 75 5.18 38.19 -4.15
C PRO A 75 6.45 37.35 -4.04
N VAL A 76 7.15 37.42 -2.91
CA VAL A 76 8.37 36.64 -2.64
C VAL A 76 8.02 35.16 -2.51
N MET A 77 6.96 34.83 -1.76
CA MET A 77 6.47 33.46 -1.65
C MET A 77 6.05 32.88 -3.00
N TYR A 78 5.35 33.67 -3.82
CA TYR A 78 4.95 33.27 -5.16
C TYR A 78 6.16 33.01 -6.05
N LEU A 79 7.17 33.89 -6.04
CA LEU A 79 8.41 33.70 -6.78
C LEU A 79 9.15 32.43 -6.33
N LEU A 80 9.25 32.18 -5.03
CA LEU A 80 9.86 30.96 -4.47
C LEU A 80 9.11 29.70 -4.92
N LEU A 81 7.77 29.71 -4.88
CA LEU A 81 6.95 28.60 -5.34
C LEU A 81 7.10 28.36 -6.85
N LEU A 82 7.23 29.42 -7.64
CA LEU A 82 7.45 29.31 -9.08
C LEU A 82 8.84 28.71 -9.38
N ILE A 83 9.88 29.13 -8.66
CA ILE A 83 11.23 28.56 -8.79
C ILE A 83 11.23 27.09 -8.37
N LEU A 84 10.65 26.76 -7.22
CA LEU A 84 10.57 25.39 -6.71
C LEU A 84 9.74 24.50 -7.65
N GLY A 85 8.58 24.99 -8.10
CA GLY A 85 7.71 24.29 -9.04
C GLY A 85 8.41 24.03 -10.37
N SER A 86 9.12 25.02 -10.91
CA SER A 86 9.91 24.87 -12.14
C SER A 86 11.02 23.84 -11.95
N ALA A 87 11.74 23.87 -10.81
CA ALA A 87 12.77 22.89 -10.50
C ALA A 87 12.20 21.47 -10.41
N VAL A 88 11.03 21.28 -9.77
CA VAL A 88 10.33 19.99 -9.69
C VAL A 88 9.87 19.51 -11.08
N VAL A 89 9.32 20.40 -11.91
CA VAL A 89 8.92 20.06 -13.29
C VAL A 89 10.12 19.66 -14.15
N ILE A 90 11.21 20.43 -14.12
CA ILE A 90 12.47 20.10 -14.82
C ILE A 90 12.99 18.75 -14.32
N TYR A 91 12.94 18.51 -13.02
CA TYR A 91 13.31 17.23 -12.44
C TYR A 91 12.44 16.09 -13.01
N ILE A 92 11.11 16.24 -13.04
CA ILE A 92 10.19 15.23 -13.58
C ILE A 92 10.48 14.93 -15.06
N ILE A 93 10.68 15.96 -15.89
CA ILE A 93 10.96 15.80 -17.32
C ILE A 93 12.21 14.94 -17.56
N ASN A 94 13.26 15.17 -16.78
CA ASN A 94 14.56 14.51 -16.92
C ASN A 94 14.64 13.10 -16.33
N ARG A 95 13.59 12.60 -15.67
CA ARG A 95 13.57 11.22 -15.13
C ARG A 95 13.41 10.18 -16.24
N LYS A 96 13.89 8.96 -16.05
CA LYS A 96 13.63 7.84 -16.96
C LYS A 96 12.36 7.11 -16.52
N GLU A 97 11.21 7.65 -16.87
CA GLU A 97 9.89 7.14 -16.47
C GLU A 97 8.93 7.25 -17.65
N ASN A 98 7.82 6.50 -17.58
CA ASN A 98 6.78 6.53 -18.60
C ASN A 98 6.34 7.98 -18.87
N PRO A 99 6.36 8.44 -20.15
CA PRO A 99 6.01 9.81 -20.50
C PRO A 99 4.61 10.24 -20.04
N ALA A 100 3.63 9.34 -20.09
CA ALA A 100 2.27 9.64 -19.66
C ALA A 100 2.21 9.97 -18.16
N PHE A 101 2.93 9.20 -17.34
CA PHE A 101 3.01 9.43 -15.90
C PHE A 101 3.68 10.77 -15.56
N LYS A 102 4.76 11.11 -16.28
CA LYS A 102 5.40 12.43 -16.14
C LYS A 102 4.43 13.56 -16.42
N MET A 103 3.66 13.46 -17.50
CA MET A 103 2.70 14.50 -17.88
C MET A 103 1.60 14.68 -16.83
N SER A 104 1.08 13.59 -16.27
CA SER A 104 0.12 13.64 -15.16
C SER A 104 0.68 14.37 -13.94
N TRP A 105 1.92 14.09 -13.56
CA TRP A 105 2.57 14.79 -12.45
C TRP A 105 2.85 16.26 -12.73
N ILE A 106 3.34 16.58 -13.94
CA ILE A 106 3.57 17.96 -14.36
C ILE A 106 2.26 18.75 -14.31
N LEU A 107 1.16 18.19 -14.85
CA LEU A 107 -0.15 18.81 -14.78
C LEU A 107 -0.62 19.02 -13.34
N PHE A 108 -0.49 18.01 -12.48
CA PHE A 108 -0.91 18.11 -11.08
C PHE A 108 -0.09 19.15 -10.29
N VAL A 109 1.23 19.15 -10.47
CA VAL A 109 2.13 20.15 -9.88
C VAL A 109 1.83 21.55 -10.41
N MET A 110 1.52 21.73 -11.70
CA MET A 110 1.18 23.05 -12.23
C MET A 110 -0.20 23.55 -11.76
N ALA A 111 -1.19 22.65 -11.66
CA ALA A 111 -2.54 23.01 -11.25
C ALA A 111 -2.63 23.41 -9.78
N ILE A 112 -1.90 22.72 -8.90
CA ILE A 112 -1.90 22.99 -7.45
C ILE A 112 -0.46 22.91 -6.91
N PRO A 113 0.41 23.93 -7.12
CA PRO A 113 1.85 23.84 -6.88
C PRO A 113 2.26 23.34 -5.49
N ILE A 114 1.69 23.90 -4.43
CA ILE A 114 2.08 23.52 -3.06
C ILE A 114 1.73 22.05 -2.79
N VAL A 115 0.47 21.68 -3.03
CA VAL A 115 -0.01 20.31 -2.77
C VAL A 115 0.64 19.32 -3.71
N GLY A 116 0.73 19.64 -5.00
CA GLY A 116 1.31 18.81 -6.04
C GLY A 116 2.79 18.53 -5.80
N MET A 117 3.58 19.56 -5.45
CA MET A 117 5.00 19.35 -5.12
C MET A 117 5.18 18.52 -3.85
N LEU A 118 4.47 18.84 -2.77
CA LEU A 118 4.58 18.09 -1.51
C LEU A 118 4.14 16.64 -1.69
N PHE A 119 3.05 16.40 -2.40
CA PHE A 119 2.56 15.06 -2.69
C PHE A 119 3.50 14.30 -3.64
N TYR A 120 4.06 14.95 -4.66
CA TYR A 120 5.10 14.36 -5.49
C TYR A 120 6.31 13.98 -4.63
N LEU A 121 6.87 14.89 -3.83
CA LEU A 121 8.01 14.56 -2.98
C LEU A 121 7.69 13.42 -2.02
N PHE A 122 6.50 13.42 -1.41
CA PHE A 122 6.03 12.35 -0.54
C PHE A 122 5.99 10.99 -1.26
N THR A 123 5.39 10.92 -2.46
CA THR A 123 5.31 9.69 -3.27
C THR A 123 6.67 9.23 -3.80
N ARG A 124 7.72 10.06 -3.72
CA ARG A 124 9.08 9.76 -4.21
C ARG A 124 10.07 9.41 -3.11
N VAL A 125 9.86 9.94 -1.92
CA VAL A 125 10.68 9.64 -0.76
C VAL A 125 10.55 8.16 -0.37
N GLN A 126 9.35 7.58 -0.51
CA GLN A 126 9.06 6.14 -0.42
C GLN A 126 9.87 5.34 0.62
N ILE A 127 10.05 5.89 1.83
CA ILE A 127 11.02 5.37 2.80
C ILE A 127 10.75 3.88 3.13
N GLY A 128 9.49 3.53 3.44
CA GLY A 128 9.12 2.14 3.75
C GLY A 128 9.38 1.19 2.57
N THR A 129 9.04 1.62 1.36
CA THR A 129 9.27 0.88 0.12
C THR A 129 10.76 0.63 -0.13
N ARG A 130 11.62 1.63 0.13
CA ARG A 130 13.08 1.47 -0.03
C ARG A 130 13.68 0.47 0.95
N PHE A 131 13.19 0.41 2.18
CA PHE A 131 13.65 -0.58 3.15
C PHE A 131 13.28 -2.00 2.72
N ILE A 132 12.04 -2.21 2.29
CA ILE A 132 11.58 -3.50 1.79
C ILE A 132 12.35 -3.89 0.53
N GLY A 133 12.52 -2.97 -0.40
CA GLY A 133 13.30 -3.22 -1.61
C GLY A 133 14.76 -3.57 -1.34
N LYS A 134 15.42 -2.84 -0.44
CA LYS A 134 16.79 -3.17 -0.02
C LYS A 134 16.86 -4.57 0.61
N ARG A 135 15.90 -4.90 1.48
CA ARG A 135 15.85 -6.22 2.11
C ARG A 135 15.61 -7.34 1.09
N LEU A 136 14.74 -7.14 0.11
CA LEU A 136 14.52 -8.07 -1.00
C LEU A 136 15.79 -8.25 -1.85
N GLN A 137 16.54 -7.17 -2.09
CA GLN A 137 17.83 -7.25 -2.77
C GLN A 137 18.86 -8.06 -1.97
N ASP A 138 18.97 -7.82 -0.66
CA ASP A 138 19.86 -8.56 0.23
C ASP A 138 19.49 -10.06 0.24
N LEU A 139 18.20 -10.38 0.27
CA LEU A 139 17.70 -11.76 0.21
C LEU A 139 17.94 -12.41 -1.16
N SER A 140 17.79 -11.66 -2.25
CA SER A 140 18.15 -12.12 -3.60
C SER A 140 19.62 -12.53 -3.66
N LEU A 141 20.52 -11.71 -3.11
CA LEU A 141 21.95 -12.03 -3.01
C LEU A 141 22.21 -13.25 -2.12
N GLU A 142 21.53 -13.37 -0.99
CA GLU A 142 21.65 -14.51 -0.07
C GLU A 142 21.23 -15.83 -0.73
N THR A 143 20.15 -15.79 -1.51
CA THR A 143 19.59 -16.97 -2.19
C THR A 143 20.19 -17.27 -3.57
N LYS A 144 21.08 -16.40 -4.07
CA LYS A 144 21.70 -16.54 -5.39
C LYS A 144 22.32 -17.92 -5.66
N PRO A 145 23.04 -18.57 -4.70
CA PRO A 145 23.59 -19.91 -4.92
C PRO A 145 22.54 -20.98 -5.24
N TYR A 146 21.30 -20.78 -4.80
CA TYR A 146 20.18 -21.71 -5.03
C TYR A 146 19.37 -21.35 -6.27
N MET A 147 19.73 -20.30 -6.99
CA MET A 147 19.06 -19.81 -8.20
C MET A 147 20.04 -19.72 -9.39
N GLU A 148 21.15 -20.46 -9.31
CA GLU A 148 22.11 -20.52 -10.41
C GLU A 148 21.52 -21.24 -11.63
N GLN A 149 21.84 -20.70 -12.79
CA GLN A 149 21.42 -21.26 -14.06
C GLN A 149 22.39 -22.34 -14.51
N ASP A 150 21.82 -23.48 -14.89
CA ASP A 150 22.53 -24.48 -15.66
C ASP A 150 22.67 -23.99 -17.10
N GLU A 151 23.91 -23.72 -17.52
CA GLU A 151 24.21 -23.21 -18.85
C GLU A 151 23.94 -24.24 -19.95
N GLU A 152 24.02 -25.55 -19.64
CA GLU A 152 23.70 -26.60 -20.61
C GLU A 152 22.23 -26.50 -21.05
N ILE A 153 21.33 -26.19 -20.12
CA ILE A 153 19.90 -25.95 -20.43
C ILE A 153 19.72 -24.78 -21.40
N ILE A 154 20.49 -23.70 -21.23
CA ILE A 154 20.43 -22.53 -22.12
C ILE A 154 20.99 -22.87 -23.50
N GLU A 155 22.13 -23.57 -23.58
CA GLU A 155 22.70 -24.00 -24.85
C GLU A 155 21.76 -24.93 -25.62
N ASP A 156 21.19 -25.93 -24.94
CA ASP A 156 20.17 -26.82 -25.52
C ASP A 156 18.95 -26.03 -26.05
N LEU A 157 18.49 -25.04 -25.28
CA LEU A 157 17.39 -24.18 -25.71
C LEU A 157 17.79 -23.33 -26.91
N ARG A 158 19.05 -22.87 -26.98
CA ARG A 158 19.55 -22.02 -28.08
C ARG A 158 19.58 -22.76 -29.41
N VAL A 159 19.93 -24.06 -29.39
CA VAL A 159 19.91 -24.91 -30.58
C VAL A 159 18.52 -25.01 -31.19
N SER A 160 17.49 -25.12 -30.36
CA SER A 160 16.11 -25.34 -30.83
C SER A 160 15.29 -24.06 -30.99
N LYS A 161 15.45 -23.09 -30.09
CA LYS A 161 14.66 -21.86 -29.97
C LYS A 161 15.56 -20.70 -29.51
N PRO A 162 16.40 -20.12 -30.40
CA PRO A 162 17.39 -19.10 -30.02
C PRO A 162 16.76 -17.84 -29.40
N ALA A 163 15.58 -17.42 -29.86
CA ALA A 163 14.85 -16.31 -29.24
C ALA A 163 14.52 -16.59 -27.76
N ASN A 164 13.97 -17.77 -27.46
CA ASN A 164 13.63 -18.16 -26.10
C ASN A 164 14.88 -18.33 -25.22
N ALA A 165 16.01 -18.76 -25.79
CA ALA A 165 17.29 -18.81 -25.08
C ALA A 165 17.79 -17.41 -24.69
N ASN A 166 17.57 -16.40 -25.54
CA ASN A 166 17.89 -15.01 -25.19
C ASN A 166 17.02 -14.49 -24.04
N LEU A 167 15.73 -14.83 -24.03
CA LEU A 167 14.86 -14.52 -22.88
C LEU A 167 15.35 -15.24 -21.62
N ALA A 168 15.62 -16.54 -21.69
CA ALA A 168 16.13 -17.31 -20.55
C ALA A 168 17.44 -16.72 -20.00
N HIS A 169 18.34 -16.29 -20.88
CA HIS A 169 19.58 -15.62 -20.49
C HIS A 169 19.33 -14.27 -19.81
N TYR A 170 18.44 -13.43 -20.36
CA TYR A 170 18.02 -12.17 -19.71
C TYR A 170 17.44 -12.44 -18.32
N MET A 171 16.51 -13.39 -18.20
CA MET A 171 15.83 -13.73 -16.96
C MET A 171 16.80 -14.27 -15.91
N SER A 172 17.75 -15.11 -16.31
CA SER A 172 18.78 -15.61 -15.40
C SER A 172 19.76 -14.51 -14.95
N ARG A 173 20.29 -13.72 -15.90
CA ARG A 173 21.41 -12.80 -15.63
C ARG A 173 20.99 -11.45 -15.07
N GLN A 174 19.84 -10.93 -15.48
CA GLN A 174 19.33 -9.64 -15.01
C GLN A 174 18.32 -9.80 -13.89
N ALA A 175 17.38 -10.76 -14.02
CA ALA A 175 16.29 -10.93 -13.06
C ALA A 175 16.57 -12.01 -11.98
N GLY A 176 17.58 -12.87 -12.16
CA GLY A 176 17.91 -13.92 -11.20
C GLY A 176 16.97 -15.13 -11.22
N TYR A 177 16.24 -15.35 -12.33
CA TYR A 177 15.31 -16.47 -12.50
C TYR A 177 15.84 -17.50 -13.49
N PRO A 178 16.31 -18.67 -13.03
CA PRO A 178 16.81 -19.70 -13.92
C PRO A 178 15.66 -20.45 -14.61
N ILE A 179 15.86 -20.78 -15.88
CA ILE A 179 14.99 -21.70 -16.62
C ILE A 179 15.34 -23.15 -16.23
N LYS A 180 14.32 -24.00 -16.15
CA LYS A 180 14.44 -25.40 -15.73
C LYS A 180 13.86 -26.36 -16.76
N ARG A 181 14.32 -27.61 -16.72
CA ARG A 181 13.75 -28.77 -17.43
C ARG A 181 13.14 -29.74 -16.41
N ASN A 182 12.86 -30.98 -16.84
CA ASN A 182 12.37 -32.07 -15.98
C ASN A 182 11.20 -31.65 -15.10
N THR A 183 10.29 -30.88 -15.69
CA THR A 183 9.19 -30.25 -14.98
C THR A 183 7.91 -30.44 -15.77
N SER A 184 6.97 -31.18 -15.19
CA SER A 184 5.62 -31.33 -15.71
C SER A 184 4.74 -30.15 -15.28
N VAL A 185 3.85 -29.72 -16.16
CA VAL A 185 2.88 -28.64 -15.91
C VAL A 185 1.48 -29.14 -16.24
N LYS A 186 0.59 -29.13 -15.25
CA LYS A 186 -0.85 -29.43 -15.42
C LYS A 186 -1.62 -28.12 -15.36
N TYR A 187 -2.34 -27.79 -16.43
CA TYR A 187 -3.20 -26.62 -16.53
C TYR A 187 -4.59 -26.89 -15.95
N PHE A 188 -5.14 -25.91 -15.23
CA PHE A 188 -6.49 -25.91 -14.69
C PHE A 188 -7.29 -24.76 -15.32
N PRO A 189 -8.35 -25.06 -16.08
CA PRO A 189 -9.19 -24.03 -16.69
C PRO A 189 -10.10 -23.35 -15.68
N LEU A 190 -10.37 -23.96 -14.53
CA LEU A 190 -11.29 -23.47 -13.50
C LEU A 190 -10.71 -23.64 -12.10
N GLY A 191 -11.22 -22.87 -11.13
CA GLY A 191 -10.71 -22.87 -9.77
C GLY A 191 -11.12 -24.09 -8.95
N GLU A 192 -12.28 -24.67 -9.24
CA GLU A 192 -12.80 -25.91 -8.67
C GLU A 192 -11.87 -27.09 -8.97
N ASP A 193 -11.43 -27.21 -10.23
CA ASP A 193 -10.48 -28.25 -10.66
C ASP A 193 -9.15 -28.12 -9.91
N LYS A 194 -8.65 -26.88 -9.78
CA LYS A 194 -7.43 -26.58 -9.00
C LYS A 194 -7.64 -26.87 -7.52
N PHE A 195 -8.80 -26.55 -6.96
CA PHE A 195 -9.11 -26.73 -5.55
C PHE A 195 -9.11 -28.20 -5.14
N GLU A 196 -9.76 -29.06 -5.91
CA GLU A 196 -9.76 -30.51 -5.65
C GLU A 196 -8.36 -31.12 -5.76
N GLN A 197 -7.57 -30.71 -6.78
CA GLN A 197 -6.18 -31.16 -6.88
C GLN A 197 -5.33 -30.63 -5.72
N LEU A 198 -5.49 -29.35 -5.35
CA LEU A 198 -4.73 -28.75 -4.26
C LEU A 198 -4.96 -29.50 -2.95
N LYS A 199 -6.21 -29.79 -2.60
CA LYS A 199 -6.53 -30.59 -1.40
C LYS A 199 -5.87 -31.98 -1.45
N THR A 200 -5.86 -32.62 -2.61
CA THR A 200 -5.21 -33.93 -2.80
C THR A 200 -3.70 -33.87 -2.57
N GLU A 201 -3.02 -32.84 -3.09
CA GLU A 201 -1.57 -32.67 -2.91
C GLU A 201 -1.21 -32.25 -1.47
N LEU A 202 -2.01 -31.37 -0.85
CA LEU A 202 -1.79 -30.96 0.55
C LEU A 202 -1.86 -32.15 1.51
N ARG A 203 -2.80 -33.09 1.28
CA ARG A 203 -2.89 -34.33 2.07
C ARG A 203 -1.70 -35.26 1.90
N GLN A 204 -0.93 -35.12 0.83
CA GLN A 204 0.27 -35.93 0.58
C GLN A 204 1.53 -35.36 1.20
N ALA A 205 1.52 -34.09 1.63
CA ALA A 205 2.70 -33.41 2.18
C ALA A 205 3.31 -34.17 3.38
N LYS A 206 4.65 -34.17 3.44
CA LYS A 206 5.47 -34.91 4.43
C LYS A 206 6.50 -34.06 5.15
N LYS A 207 6.98 -32.98 4.55
CA LYS A 207 8.06 -32.15 5.09
C LYS A 207 7.59 -30.73 5.38
N PHE A 208 7.06 -30.04 4.37
CA PHE A 208 6.60 -28.67 4.52
C PHE A 208 5.53 -28.27 3.49
N ILE A 209 4.70 -27.31 3.89
CA ILE A 209 3.73 -26.62 3.05
C ILE A 209 3.96 -25.12 3.20
N PHE A 210 4.24 -24.44 2.09
CA PHE A 210 4.41 -22.99 2.03
C PHE A 210 3.34 -22.38 1.15
N MET A 211 2.57 -21.43 1.69
CA MET A 211 1.41 -20.86 1.01
C MET A 211 1.41 -19.34 1.14
N GLU A 212 1.23 -18.67 0.01
CA GLU A 212 1.19 -17.23 -0.13
C GLU A 212 0.05 -16.85 -1.07
N TYR A 213 -0.90 -16.03 -0.59
CA TYR A 213 -2.09 -15.67 -1.35
C TYR A 213 -2.49 -14.20 -1.12
N PHE A 214 -2.90 -13.55 -2.21
CA PHE A 214 -3.35 -12.15 -2.18
C PHE A 214 -4.69 -11.95 -1.48
N ILE A 215 -5.65 -12.85 -1.71
CA ILE A 215 -6.98 -12.81 -1.09
C ILE A 215 -7.25 -14.14 -0.39
N VAL A 216 -7.73 -14.04 0.84
CA VAL A 216 -8.17 -15.15 1.68
C VAL A 216 -9.45 -14.72 2.38
N GLU A 217 -10.52 -15.50 2.23
CA GLU A 217 -11.82 -15.27 2.88
C GLU A 217 -12.27 -16.56 3.55
N GLN A 218 -12.82 -16.45 4.77
CA GLN A 218 -13.44 -17.61 5.43
C GLN A 218 -14.64 -18.10 4.62
N GLY A 219 -14.78 -19.42 4.55
CA GLY A 219 -15.76 -20.05 3.67
C GLY A 219 -15.35 -21.48 3.36
N ILE A 220 -16.14 -22.16 2.52
CA ILE A 220 -15.97 -23.57 2.18
C ILE A 220 -14.54 -23.84 1.69
N MET A 221 -14.01 -22.99 0.81
CA MET A 221 -12.70 -23.19 0.21
C MET A 221 -11.59 -23.13 1.26
N TRP A 222 -11.54 -22.03 2.03
CA TRP A 222 -10.47 -21.80 2.98
C TRP A 222 -10.58 -22.74 4.18
N ASP A 223 -11.78 -22.97 4.70
CA ASP A 223 -11.98 -23.83 5.87
C ASP A 223 -11.59 -25.29 5.55
N SER A 224 -11.91 -25.78 4.34
CA SER A 224 -11.48 -27.11 3.89
C SER A 224 -9.96 -27.25 3.76
N ILE A 225 -9.28 -26.17 3.36
CA ILE A 225 -7.81 -26.16 3.28
C ILE A 225 -7.22 -26.12 4.69
N LEU A 226 -7.75 -25.25 5.54
CA LEU A 226 -7.30 -25.05 6.90
C LEU A 226 -7.37 -26.36 7.71
N GLU A 227 -8.46 -27.13 7.57
CA GLU A 227 -8.59 -28.45 8.19
C GLU A 227 -7.41 -29.38 7.81
N ILE A 228 -7.07 -29.44 6.52
CA ILE A 228 -5.94 -30.25 6.04
C ILE A 228 -4.61 -29.72 6.61
N LEU A 229 -4.41 -28.40 6.65
CA LEU A 229 -3.20 -27.81 7.21
C LEU A 229 -3.04 -28.15 8.70
N GLU A 230 -4.13 -28.10 9.47
CA GLU A 230 -4.13 -28.49 10.89
C GLU A 230 -3.81 -29.98 11.09
N GLU A 231 -4.34 -30.86 10.24
CA GLU A 231 -3.96 -32.27 10.23
C GLU A 231 -2.46 -32.45 9.95
N LYS A 232 -1.93 -31.72 8.96
CA LYS A 232 -0.51 -31.82 8.58
C LYS A 232 0.43 -31.30 9.64
N VAL A 233 0.08 -30.22 10.33
CA VAL A 233 0.83 -29.76 11.50
C VAL A 233 0.89 -30.83 12.59
N LYS A 234 -0.23 -31.54 12.86
CA LYS A 234 -0.25 -32.65 13.83
C LYS A 234 0.60 -33.85 13.39
N GLU A 235 0.74 -34.06 12.08
CA GLU A 235 1.67 -35.06 11.51
C GLU A 235 3.15 -34.60 11.53
N GLY A 236 3.43 -33.36 11.96
CA GLY A 236 4.79 -32.81 12.05
C GLY A 236 5.28 -32.09 10.80
N VAL A 237 4.39 -31.83 9.82
CA VAL A 237 4.71 -31.04 8.62
C VAL A 237 4.86 -29.57 8.99
N GLU A 238 5.92 -28.92 8.53
CA GLU A 238 6.09 -27.48 8.71
C GLU A 238 5.14 -26.70 7.79
N VAL A 239 4.18 -25.97 8.35
CA VAL A 239 3.28 -25.12 7.56
C VAL A 239 3.62 -23.66 7.75
N ARG A 240 3.90 -22.94 6.65
CA ARG A 240 4.05 -21.49 6.61
C ARG A 240 2.99 -20.88 5.69
N PHE A 241 2.20 -19.97 6.24
CA PHE A 241 1.12 -19.31 5.51
C PHE A 241 1.24 -17.80 5.61
N MET A 242 1.14 -17.10 4.49
CA MET A 242 1.06 -15.66 4.49
C MET A 242 0.04 -15.14 3.49
N TYR A 243 -0.49 -13.97 3.78
CA TYR A 243 -1.48 -13.31 2.94
C TYR A 243 -1.34 -11.78 3.00
N ASP A 244 -1.94 -11.10 2.02
CA ASP A 244 -1.91 -9.65 1.96
C ASP A 244 -2.82 -9.00 3.02
N GLY A 245 -2.24 -8.19 3.91
CA GLY A 245 -2.96 -7.62 5.05
C GLY A 245 -4.00 -6.54 4.71
N MET A 246 -3.92 -5.88 3.56
CA MET A 246 -4.92 -4.88 3.15
C MET A 246 -6.06 -5.53 2.40
N CYS A 247 -5.76 -6.45 1.50
CA CYS A 247 -6.77 -7.11 0.71
C CYS A 247 -7.63 -8.07 1.54
N CYS A 248 -7.13 -8.54 2.69
CA CYS A 248 -7.88 -9.39 3.60
C CYS A 248 -8.47 -8.66 4.83
N ILE A 249 -8.36 -7.32 4.95
CA ILE A 249 -8.75 -6.61 6.19
C ILE A 249 -10.22 -6.79 6.57
N ALA A 250 -11.12 -6.92 5.58
CA ALA A 250 -12.55 -7.12 5.79
C ALA A 250 -12.98 -8.59 5.63
N LEU A 251 -12.04 -9.47 5.29
CA LEU A 251 -12.29 -10.88 4.96
C LEU A 251 -11.82 -11.83 6.06
N LEU A 252 -10.87 -11.38 6.88
CA LEU A 252 -10.31 -12.12 8.03
C LEU A 252 -10.29 -11.26 9.30
N PRO A 253 -10.36 -11.86 10.49
CA PRO A 253 -10.11 -11.16 11.74
C PRO A 253 -8.73 -10.50 11.77
N TYR A 254 -8.60 -9.34 12.44
CA TYR A 254 -7.32 -8.62 12.47
C TYR A 254 -6.17 -9.43 13.10
N HIS A 255 -6.46 -10.22 14.14
CA HIS A 255 -5.50 -11.10 14.83
C HIS A 255 -5.55 -12.55 14.31
N TYR A 256 -5.93 -12.73 13.04
CA TYR A 256 -6.00 -14.07 12.46
C TYR A 256 -4.66 -14.81 12.39
N PRO A 257 -3.50 -14.14 12.17
CA PRO A 257 -2.21 -14.84 12.24
C PRO A 257 -1.97 -15.50 13.59
N GLU A 258 -2.31 -14.83 14.69
CA GLU A 258 -2.19 -15.36 16.05
C GLU A 258 -3.08 -16.60 16.22
N THR A 259 -4.31 -16.57 15.71
CA THR A 259 -5.22 -17.74 15.72
C THR A 259 -4.63 -18.95 14.97
N LEU A 260 -3.98 -18.73 13.83
CA LEU A 260 -3.35 -19.82 13.07
C LEU A 260 -2.06 -20.32 13.74
N GLN A 261 -1.30 -19.43 14.38
CA GLN A 261 -0.11 -19.78 15.16
C GLN A 261 -0.45 -20.65 16.37
N GLU A 262 -1.57 -20.40 17.04
CA GLU A 262 -2.09 -21.26 18.13
C GLU A 262 -2.39 -22.69 17.65
N LYS A 263 -2.71 -22.86 16.36
CA LYS A 263 -2.90 -24.16 15.70
C LYS A 263 -1.59 -24.79 15.20
N GLY A 264 -0.45 -24.14 15.44
CA GLY A 264 0.88 -24.56 15.01
C GLY A 264 1.22 -24.21 13.56
N ILE A 265 0.36 -23.47 12.85
CA ILE A 265 0.64 -22.94 11.52
C ILE A 265 1.42 -21.63 11.66
N LYS A 266 2.64 -21.57 11.14
CA LYS A 266 3.40 -20.31 11.12
C LYS A 266 2.70 -19.35 10.17
N CYS A 267 2.02 -18.34 10.71
CA CYS A 267 1.23 -17.41 9.89
C CYS A 267 1.69 -15.96 10.05
N LYS A 268 1.59 -15.16 8.97
CA LYS A 268 1.74 -13.69 9.03
C LYS A 268 1.07 -12.93 7.89
N MET A 269 0.93 -11.62 8.09
CA MET A 269 0.46 -10.68 7.08
C MET A 269 1.62 -10.03 6.33
N PHE A 270 1.55 -10.00 5.00
CA PHE A 270 2.34 -9.07 4.21
C PHE A 270 1.76 -7.66 4.33
N SER A 271 2.63 -6.67 4.62
CA SER A 271 2.30 -5.25 4.71
C SER A 271 0.95 -4.96 5.43
N PRO A 272 0.85 -5.25 6.74
CA PRO A 272 -0.35 -4.98 7.53
C PRO A 272 -0.69 -3.48 7.52
N ILE A 273 -1.98 -3.16 7.65
CA ILE A 273 -2.44 -1.78 7.64
C ILE A 273 -1.94 -1.05 8.90
N LYS A 274 -1.30 0.09 8.69
CA LYS A 274 -0.93 1.03 9.74
C LYS A 274 -1.72 2.32 9.53
N PRO A 275 -2.28 2.95 10.57
CA PRO A 275 -3.06 4.19 10.47
C PRO A 275 -2.17 5.42 10.27
N ILE A 276 -1.17 5.29 9.40
CA ILE A 276 -0.18 6.32 9.06
C ILE A 276 -0.11 6.35 7.54
N LEU A 277 -0.16 7.55 6.95
CA LEU A 277 -0.01 7.73 5.51
C LEU A 277 1.32 7.14 5.07
N SER A 278 1.28 6.03 4.31
CA SER A 278 2.46 5.26 3.92
C SER A 278 2.43 4.97 2.42
N THR A 279 3.54 5.23 1.76
CA THR A 279 3.74 4.98 0.34
C THR A 279 3.97 3.51 0.00
N HIS A 280 4.29 2.66 0.99
CA HIS A 280 4.40 1.21 0.76
C HIS A 280 3.04 0.56 0.53
N GLN A 281 1.94 1.17 0.97
CA GLN A 281 0.60 0.60 0.81
C GLN A 281 0.21 0.37 -0.66
N ASN A 282 0.87 1.07 -1.60
CA ASN A 282 0.64 0.90 -3.03
C ASN A 282 1.27 -0.38 -3.61
N ASN A 283 2.26 -0.97 -2.94
CA ASN A 283 2.92 -2.20 -3.38
C ASN A 283 2.39 -3.36 -2.54
N ARG A 284 1.62 -4.24 -3.19
CA ARG A 284 0.97 -5.39 -2.54
C ARG A 284 1.54 -6.69 -3.08
N ASP A 285 1.49 -7.73 -2.26
CA ASP A 285 1.90 -9.05 -2.69
C ASP A 285 0.75 -9.76 -3.42
N HIS A 286 0.72 -9.61 -4.75
CA HIS A 286 -0.37 -10.14 -5.58
C HIS A 286 -0.15 -11.60 -6.01
N ARG A 287 0.96 -12.22 -5.60
CA ARG A 287 1.32 -13.58 -5.99
C ARG A 287 0.37 -14.59 -5.34
N LYS A 288 0.23 -15.75 -6.00
CA LYS A 288 -0.40 -16.94 -5.44
C LYS A 288 0.58 -18.08 -5.63
N ILE A 289 1.19 -18.53 -4.55
CA ILE A 289 2.19 -19.58 -4.55
C ILE A 289 1.80 -20.58 -3.47
N CYS A 290 1.71 -21.85 -3.83
CA CYS A 290 1.65 -22.95 -2.87
C CYS A 290 2.73 -23.94 -3.23
N VAL A 291 3.69 -24.18 -2.34
CA VAL A 291 4.77 -25.16 -2.49
C VAL A 291 4.57 -26.27 -1.47
N ILE A 292 4.70 -27.52 -1.92
CA ILE A 292 4.57 -28.73 -1.12
C ILE A 292 5.86 -29.53 -1.30
N ASP A 293 6.57 -29.72 -0.18
CA ASP A 293 7.79 -30.53 -0.06
C ASP A 293 8.91 -30.22 -1.06
N GLY A 294 8.87 -29.05 -1.70
CA GLY A 294 9.85 -28.60 -2.69
C GLY A 294 9.76 -29.36 -4.03
N HIS A 295 8.74 -30.19 -4.25
CA HIS A 295 8.56 -30.95 -5.50
C HIS A 295 7.25 -30.68 -6.22
N THR A 296 6.25 -30.08 -5.55
CA THR A 296 4.98 -29.65 -6.16
C THR A 296 4.76 -28.17 -5.88
N ALA A 297 4.38 -27.40 -6.90
CA ALA A 297 3.93 -26.02 -6.74
C ALA A 297 2.60 -25.75 -7.45
N PHE A 298 1.83 -24.79 -6.95
CA PHE A 298 0.68 -24.21 -7.64
C PHE A 298 0.87 -22.69 -7.79
N THR A 299 0.47 -22.16 -8.95
CA THR A 299 0.36 -20.72 -9.18
C THR A 299 -0.73 -20.42 -10.23
N GLY A 300 -1.09 -19.16 -10.40
CA GLY A 300 -2.18 -18.72 -11.28
C GLY A 300 -2.91 -17.48 -10.75
N GLY A 301 -4.14 -17.26 -11.18
CA GLY A 301 -4.99 -16.18 -10.65
C GLY A 301 -5.89 -16.58 -9.48
N ILE A 302 -6.05 -17.90 -9.24
CA ILE A 302 -6.97 -18.45 -8.23
C ILE A 302 -6.53 -18.14 -6.78
N ASN A 303 -7.29 -17.30 -6.07
CA ASN A 303 -7.12 -17.03 -4.62
C ASN A 303 -7.87 -18.06 -3.74
N LEU A 304 -7.93 -17.81 -2.42
CA LEU A 304 -8.60 -18.68 -1.44
C LEU A 304 -9.90 -18.04 -0.92
N ALA A 305 -10.93 -18.03 -1.75
CA ALA A 305 -12.28 -17.54 -1.39
C ALA A 305 -13.35 -18.29 -2.20
N ASP A 306 -14.57 -18.32 -1.70
CA ASP A 306 -15.66 -19.14 -2.25
C ASP A 306 -16.11 -18.72 -3.67
N GLU A 307 -15.87 -17.46 -4.07
CA GLU A 307 -16.05 -17.00 -5.45
C GLU A 307 -15.18 -17.78 -6.44
N TYR A 308 -13.95 -18.13 -6.05
CA TYR A 308 -12.99 -18.79 -6.95
C TYR A 308 -13.31 -20.27 -7.21
N ILE A 309 -14.20 -20.85 -6.42
CA ILE A 309 -14.71 -22.21 -6.61
C ILE A 309 -16.21 -22.21 -6.92
N ASN A 310 -16.75 -21.06 -7.34
CA ASN A 310 -18.15 -20.86 -7.72
C ASN A 310 -19.17 -21.32 -6.68
N GLN A 311 -18.80 -21.34 -5.40
CA GLN A 311 -19.76 -21.51 -4.29
C GLN A 311 -20.55 -20.22 -4.04
N LYS A 312 -19.99 -19.08 -4.47
CA LYS A 312 -20.61 -17.76 -4.40
C LYS A 312 -20.57 -17.10 -5.77
N GLU A 313 -21.71 -17.07 -6.45
CA GLU A 313 -21.86 -16.38 -7.73
C GLU A 313 -22.29 -14.92 -7.51
N ARG A 314 -21.31 -14.01 -7.40
CA ARG A 314 -21.60 -12.58 -7.28
C ARG A 314 -21.72 -11.87 -8.64
N PHE A 315 -20.85 -12.24 -9.59
CA PHE A 315 -20.73 -11.59 -10.91
C PHE A 315 -20.84 -12.59 -12.07
N GLY A 316 -21.38 -13.77 -11.80
CA GLY A 316 -21.40 -14.92 -12.70
C GLY A 316 -20.37 -15.97 -12.31
N HIS A 317 -20.17 -16.93 -13.20
CA HIS A 317 -19.20 -18.01 -13.02
C HIS A 317 -17.78 -17.46 -13.14
N TRP A 318 -17.04 -17.47 -12.04
CA TRP A 318 -15.67 -16.98 -11.97
C TRP A 318 -14.79 -17.77 -12.94
N LYS A 319 -14.17 -17.05 -13.89
CA LYS A 319 -13.27 -17.63 -14.88
C LYS A 319 -11.86 -17.15 -14.65
N ASP A 320 -11.03 -18.05 -14.12
CA ASP A 320 -9.62 -17.81 -13.91
C ASP A 320 -8.86 -19.14 -14.06
N THR A 321 -7.53 -19.10 -14.09
CA THR A 321 -6.69 -20.25 -14.45
C THR A 321 -5.56 -20.45 -13.47
N ALA A 322 -5.11 -21.68 -13.37
CA ALA A 322 -3.97 -22.04 -12.57
C ALA A 322 -3.15 -23.14 -13.24
N VAL A 323 -1.94 -23.34 -12.74
CA VAL A 323 -1.07 -24.44 -13.11
C VAL A 323 -0.55 -25.12 -11.86
N MET A 324 -0.44 -26.45 -11.91
CA MET A 324 0.37 -27.24 -10.98
C MET A 324 1.65 -27.63 -11.69
N ILE A 325 2.76 -27.38 -11.01
CA ILE A 325 4.12 -27.66 -11.47
C ILE A 325 4.67 -28.80 -10.61
N LYS A 326 5.25 -29.83 -11.23
CA LYS A 326 6.01 -30.87 -10.52
C LYS A 326 7.36 -31.11 -11.19
N GLY A 327 8.45 -30.98 -10.43
CA GLY A 327 9.82 -31.14 -10.92
C GLY A 327 10.74 -29.98 -10.53
N ASP A 328 11.88 -29.86 -11.20
CA ASP A 328 12.99 -28.98 -10.82
C ASP A 328 12.61 -27.48 -10.77
N ALA A 329 11.60 -27.05 -11.53
CA ALA A 329 11.10 -25.67 -11.50
C ALA A 329 10.44 -25.28 -10.17
N VAL A 330 10.07 -26.24 -9.33
CA VAL A 330 9.49 -25.94 -8.01
C VAL A 330 10.48 -25.23 -7.10
N GLN A 331 11.79 -25.45 -7.28
CA GLN A 331 12.83 -24.74 -6.52
C GLN A 331 12.71 -23.22 -6.66
N ASN A 332 12.42 -22.69 -7.85
CA ASN A 332 12.22 -21.25 -8.04
C ASN A 332 11.06 -20.74 -7.17
N PHE A 333 9.95 -21.47 -7.11
CA PHE A 333 8.81 -21.10 -6.26
C PHE A 333 9.14 -21.17 -4.77
N THR A 334 9.89 -22.20 -4.34
CA THR A 334 10.36 -22.34 -2.96
C THR A 334 11.20 -21.13 -2.55
N ILE A 335 12.18 -20.75 -3.38
CA ILE A 335 13.05 -19.61 -3.10
C ILE A 335 12.27 -18.30 -3.15
N MET A 336 11.38 -18.08 -4.12
CA MET A 336 10.55 -16.87 -4.19
C MET A 336 9.63 -16.72 -2.97
N PHE A 337 9.07 -17.81 -2.46
CA PHE A 337 8.29 -17.80 -1.22
C PHE A 337 9.20 -17.45 -0.03
N LEU A 338 10.34 -18.13 0.12
CA LEU A 338 11.25 -17.91 1.25
C LEU A 338 11.84 -16.49 1.26
N GLN A 339 12.14 -15.91 0.09
CA GLN A 339 12.54 -14.51 -0.02
C GLN A 339 11.45 -13.60 0.55
N MET A 340 10.20 -13.74 0.12
CA MET A 340 9.13 -12.89 0.62
C MET A 340 8.85 -13.14 2.11
N TRP A 341 8.84 -14.41 2.51
CA TRP A 341 8.74 -14.79 3.91
C TRP A 341 9.85 -14.09 4.71
N ASN A 342 11.09 -14.03 4.26
CA ASN A 342 12.16 -13.44 5.06
C ASN A 342 12.29 -11.90 4.96
N VAL A 343 11.39 -11.21 4.26
CA VAL A 343 11.39 -9.72 4.19
C VAL A 343 11.28 -9.08 5.57
N THR A 344 10.49 -9.66 6.47
CA THR A 344 10.32 -9.14 7.83
C THR A 344 11.08 -9.93 8.89
N GLU A 345 11.77 -11.00 8.51
CA GLU A 345 12.50 -11.86 9.44
C GLU A 345 13.93 -11.36 9.64
N HIS A 346 14.38 -11.43 10.89
CA HIS A 346 15.72 -11.01 11.30
C HIS A 346 16.68 -12.18 11.48
N GLN A 347 16.16 -13.41 11.62
CA GLN A 347 16.98 -14.61 11.73
C GLN A 347 17.42 -15.07 10.35
N LYS A 348 18.60 -15.67 10.27
CA LYS A 348 19.10 -16.27 9.04
C LYS A 348 18.28 -17.53 8.73
N GLU A 349 17.80 -17.66 7.51
CA GLU A 349 17.10 -18.86 7.05
C GLU A 349 18.12 -19.90 6.57
N ASP A 350 17.85 -21.17 6.89
CA ASP A 350 18.55 -22.30 6.30
C ASP A 350 17.80 -22.76 5.03
N TYR A 351 18.15 -22.17 3.89
CA TYR A 351 17.49 -22.46 2.61
C TYR A 351 17.74 -23.90 2.12
N GLU A 352 18.91 -24.48 2.45
CA GLU A 352 19.30 -25.82 2.01
C GLU A 352 18.34 -26.90 2.50
N LYS A 353 17.76 -26.69 3.68
CA LYS A 353 16.71 -27.56 4.26
C LYS A 353 15.52 -27.79 3.32
N TYR A 354 15.21 -26.82 2.44
CA TYR A 354 14.03 -26.86 1.58
C TYR A 354 14.32 -27.22 0.12
N LEU A 355 15.59 -27.48 -0.22
CA LEU A 355 15.98 -27.88 -1.56
C LEU A 355 15.67 -29.37 -1.80
N THR A 356 15.27 -29.66 -3.03
CA THR A 356 15.07 -31.02 -3.51
C THR A 356 16.20 -31.38 -4.48
N PRO A 357 16.68 -32.64 -4.48
CA PRO A 357 17.65 -33.08 -5.47
C PRO A 357 17.09 -32.88 -6.88
N VAL A 358 17.92 -32.34 -7.77
CA VAL A 358 17.62 -32.22 -9.19
C VAL A 358 17.44 -33.62 -9.78
N GLN A 359 16.43 -33.80 -10.64
CA GLN A 359 16.22 -35.08 -11.30
C GLN A 359 17.36 -35.35 -12.30
N GLU A 360 18.05 -36.48 -12.13
CA GLU A 360 19.15 -36.89 -13.02
C GLU A 360 18.65 -37.33 -14.41
N GLU A 361 17.43 -37.88 -14.48
CA GLU A 361 16.84 -38.33 -15.74
C GLU A 361 16.29 -37.14 -16.54
N LEU A 362 16.76 -37.00 -17.78
CA LEU A 362 16.32 -35.94 -18.68
C LEU A 362 15.03 -36.32 -19.43
N HIS A 363 13.92 -35.72 -19.01
CA HIS A 363 12.60 -35.88 -19.65
C HIS A 363 12.40 -34.81 -20.73
N ARG A 364 12.91 -35.07 -21.94
CA ARG A 364 12.90 -34.08 -23.04
C ARG A 364 11.50 -33.65 -23.47
N GLU A 365 10.52 -34.54 -23.34
CA GLU A 365 9.11 -34.34 -23.67
C GLU A 365 8.41 -33.29 -22.81
N LEU A 366 8.92 -33.00 -21.61
CA LEU A 366 8.33 -32.02 -20.68
C LEU A 366 8.66 -30.56 -21.04
N GLY A 367 9.62 -30.34 -21.95
CA GLY A 367 9.99 -28.99 -22.41
C GLY A 367 10.80 -28.18 -21.39
N TYR A 368 10.52 -26.88 -21.31
CA TYR A 368 11.21 -25.92 -20.44
C TYR A 368 10.18 -25.10 -19.66
N VAL A 369 10.51 -24.79 -18.40
CA VAL A 369 9.68 -23.98 -17.51
C VAL A 369 10.53 -22.87 -16.92
N LEU A 370 10.06 -21.62 -17.02
CA LEU A 370 10.71 -20.43 -16.49
C LEU A 370 9.79 -19.75 -15.46
N PRO A 371 9.84 -20.15 -14.18
CA PRO A 371 9.16 -19.43 -13.11
C PRO A 371 9.88 -18.12 -12.81
N TYR A 372 9.12 -17.03 -12.73
CA TYR A 372 9.64 -15.70 -12.40
C TYR A 372 8.64 -14.90 -11.57
N GLY A 373 9.13 -13.85 -10.92
CA GLY A 373 8.33 -12.83 -10.25
C GLY A 373 8.60 -11.45 -10.83
N ASP A 374 7.72 -10.51 -10.54
CA ASP A 374 7.88 -9.09 -10.88
C ASP A 374 7.90 -8.28 -9.58
N SER A 375 8.73 -7.26 -9.51
CA SER A 375 8.98 -6.52 -8.27
C SER A 375 9.09 -5.02 -8.53
N PRO A 376 8.29 -4.18 -7.88
CA PRO A 376 8.40 -2.72 -8.01
C PRO A 376 9.64 -2.15 -7.30
N PHE A 377 10.52 -3.02 -6.78
CA PHE A 377 11.70 -2.67 -6.01
C PHE A 377 13.01 -2.90 -6.77
N ASP A 378 12.95 -3.51 -7.94
CA ASP A 378 14.06 -3.52 -8.88
C ASP A 378 13.91 -2.34 -9.87
N ASN A 379 14.79 -2.28 -10.87
CA ASN A 379 14.73 -1.25 -11.91
C ASN A 379 14.36 -1.86 -13.27
N GLU A 380 13.66 -2.99 -13.30
CA GLU A 380 13.36 -3.77 -14.49
C GLU A 380 11.87 -4.16 -14.54
N ASN A 381 11.16 -3.81 -15.62
CA ASN A 381 9.76 -4.23 -15.80
C ASN A 381 9.71 -5.67 -16.33
N ILE A 382 10.12 -6.65 -15.54
CA ILE A 382 10.32 -8.04 -15.98
C ILE A 382 9.05 -8.61 -16.63
N GLY A 383 7.89 -8.41 -16.00
CA GLY A 383 6.61 -8.89 -16.54
C GLY A 383 6.29 -8.31 -17.92
N GLU A 384 6.54 -7.00 -18.12
CA GLU A 384 6.35 -6.33 -19.41
C GLU A 384 7.31 -6.89 -20.47
N GLN A 385 8.60 -7.06 -20.12
CA GLN A 385 9.61 -7.59 -21.04
C GLN A 385 9.28 -8.99 -21.53
N VAL A 386 8.71 -9.85 -20.68
CA VAL A 386 8.25 -11.19 -21.09
C VAL A 386 7.12 -11.09 -22.13
N TYR A 387 6.12 -10.23 -21.91
CA TYR A 387 5.04 -10.06 -22.88
C TYR A 387 5.51 -9.42 -24.20
N LEU A 388 6.40 -8.43 -24.13
CA LEU A 388 7.05 -7.86 -25.31
C LEU A 388 7.83 -8.93 -26.08
N HIS A 389 8.54 -9.81 -25.39
CA HIS A 389 9.25 -10.92 -26.03
C HIS A 389 8.29 -11.85 -26.78
N ILE A 390 7.17 -12.24 -26.16
CA ILE A 390 6.14 -13.08 -26.78
C ILE A 390 5.59 -12.42 -28.04
N LEU A 391 5.19 -11.14 -27.97
CA LEU A 391 4.61 -10.41 -29.10
C LEU A 391 5.58 -10.28 -30.27
N ASN A 392 6.85 -9.97 -30.00
CA ASN A 392 7.86 -9.76 -31.04
C ASN A 392 8.34 -11.06 -31.71
N HIS A 393 8.15 -12.21 -31.07
CA HIS A 393 8.62 -13.50 -31.59
C HIS A 393 7.49 -14.45 -32.02
N ALA A 394 6.22 -14.07 -31.80
CA ALA A 394 5.06 -14.83 -32.24
C ALA A 394 5.10 -15.10 -33.75
N LYS A 395 4.67 -16.30 -34.15
CA LYS A 395 4.67 -16.75 -35.55
C LYS A 395 3.28 -16.99 -36.13
N LYS A 396 2.26 -17.13 -35.28
CA LYS A 396 0.90 -17.46 -35.69
C LYS A 396 -0.15 -16.67 -34.93
N TYR A 397 -0.14 -16.76 -33.60
CA TYR A 397 -1.13 -16.08 -32.75
C TYR A 397 -0.54 -15.67 -31.40
N VAL A 398 -1.19 -14.71 -30.76
CA VAL A 398 -1.04 -14.34 -29.36
C VAL A 398 -2.44 -14.14 -28.78
N HIS A 399 -2.86 -15.03 -27.90
CA HIS A 399 -4.15 -14.93 -27.20
C HIS A 399 -3.88 -14.54 -25.75
N ILE A 400 -4.51 -13.46 -25.31
CA ILE A 400 -4.32 -12.87 -23.98
C ILE A 400 -5.65 -12.94 -23.26
N MET A 401 -5.67 -13.54 -22.07
CA MET A 401 -6.82 -13.49 -21.17
C MET A 401 -6.44 -12.62 -19.98
N THR A 402 -7.20 -11.56 -19.73
CA THR A 402 -6.91 -10.63 -18.63
C THR A 402 -8.20 -10.05 -18.03
N PRO A 403 -8.30 -9.91 -16.70
CA PRO A 403 -9.39 -9.18 -16.06
C PRO A 403 -9.25 -7.65 -16.24
N TYR A 404 -8.05 -7.16 -16.53
CA TYR A 404 -7.76 -5.73 -16.64
C TYR A 404 -7.02 -5.42 -17.94
N LEU A 405 -7.55 -4.49 -18.73
CA LEU A 405 -6.91 -3.99 -19.93
C LEU A 405 -6.47 -2.54 -19.71
N ILE A 406 -5.30 -2.39 -19.08
CA ILE A 406 -4.65 -1.10 -18.83
C ILE A 406 -3.30 -1.16 -19.55
N LEU A 407 -3.27 -0.67 -20.79
CA LEU A 407 -2.10 -0.74 -21.65
C LEU A 407 -1.35 0.59 -21.66
N ASP A 408 -0.03 0.53 -21.64
CA ASP A 408 0.84 1.67 -21.94
C ASP A 408 1.12 1.79 -23.45
N ASN A 409 1.89 2.81 -23.81
CA ASN A 409 2.15 3.12 -25.22
C ASN A 409 2.97 2.01 -25.89
N GLU A 410 3.93 1.45 -25.15
CA GLU A 410 4.82 0.38 -25.55
C GLU A 410 3.99 -0.87 -25.91
N MET A 411 3.06 -1.27 -25.04
CA MET A 411 2.22 -2.42 -25.26
C MET A 411 1.19 -2.21 -26.37
N VAL A 412 0.55 -1.04 -26.44
CA VAL A 412 -0.35 -0.69 -27.55
C VAL A 412 0.39 -0.76 -28.90
N THR A 413 1.61 -0.23 -28.94
CA THR A 413 2.44 -0.24 -30.16
C THR A 413 2.78 -1.67 -30.58
N ASN A 414 3.23 -2.52 -29.65
CA ASN A 414 3.63 -3.89 -29.95
C ASN A 414 2.45 -4.79 -30.32
N LEU A 415 1.32 -4.69 -29.60
CA LEU A 415 0.09 -5.43 -29.94
C LEU A 415 -0.40 -5.05 -31.35
N THR A 416 -0.43 -3.75 -31.65
CA THR A 416 -0.86 -3.25 -32.97
C THR A 416 0.11 -3.68 -34.06
N TYR A 417 1.41 -3.65 -33.80
CA TYR A 417 2.42 -4.09 -34.76
C TYR A 417 2.32 -5.59 -35.05
N ALA A 418 2.17 -6.43 -34.02
CA ALA A 418 1.98 -7.86 -34.19
C ALA A 418 0.75 -8.17 -35.04
N ALA A 419 -0.40 -7.54 -34.73
CA ALA A 419 -1.63 -7.71 -35.51
C ALA A 419 -1.46 -7.27 -36.98
N LYS A 420 -0.85 -6.11 -37.22
CA LYS A 420 -0.55 -5.60 -38.57
C LYS A 420 0.44 -6.50 -39.34
N SER A 421 1.27 -7.26 -38.62
CA SER A 421 2.22 -8.21 -39.20
C SER A 421 1.57 -9.56 -39.56
N GLY A 422 0.25 -9.69 -39.43
CA GLY A 422 -0.50 -10.91 -39.76
C GLY A 422 -0.52 -11.96 -38.65
N ILE A 423 -0.09 -11.62 -37.44
CA ILE A 423 -0.26 -12.48 -36.25
C ILE A 423 -1.68 -12.30 -35.72
N GLU A 424 -2.38 -13.39 -35.44
CA GLU A 424 -3.70 -13.34 -34.82
C GLU A 424 -3.57 -12.88 -33.36
N VAL A 425 -4.04 -11.68 -33.04
CA VAL A 425 -4.04 -11.14 -31.68
C VAL A 425 -5.47 -11.08 -31.15
N ILE A 426 -5.76 -11.87 -30.12
CA ILE A 426 -7.09 -11.91 -29.47
C ILE A 426 -6.92 -11.57 -28.00
N ILE A 427 -7.69 -10.60 -27.52
CA ILE A 427 -7.75 -10.21 -26.11
C ILE A 427 -9.12 -10.62 -25.57
N ILE A 428 -9.12 -11.46 -24.55
CA ILE A 428 -10.31 -11.99 -23.88
C ILE A 428 -10.39 -11.32 -22.51
N MET A 429 -11.44 -10.55 -22.30
CA MET A 429 -11.73 -9.92 -21.01
C MET A 429 -12.54 -10.89 -20.16
N THR A 430 -12.01 -11.24 -18.99
CA THR A 430 -12.71 -12.06 -17.99
C THR A 430 -13.39 -11.16 -16.97
N VAL A 431 -14.61 -11.52 -16.58
CA VAL A 431 -15.38 -10.85 -15.52
C VAL A 431 -15.20 -11.60 -14.21
#